data_AF-A0A3C0DL68-F1
#
_entry.id   AF-A0A3C0DL68-F1
#
_cell.length_a   1.000
_cell.length_b   1.000
_cell.length_c   1.000
_cell.angle_alpha   90.00
_cell.angle_beta   90.00
_cell.angle_gamma   90.00
#
_symmetry.space_group_name_H-M   'P 1'
#
loop_
_entity.id
_entity.type
_entity.pdbx_description
1 polymer ?
#
loop_
_entity_poly.entity_id
_entity_poly.type
_entity_poly.pdbx_seq_one_letter_code
_entity_poly.pdbx_strand_id
1 'polypeptide(L)' 'EGAAANELEALGAGKLALAARDGDIDNGSVMAGQIAGLVRQEQTCLEIIVSMFAEAEQVLRKVAPAVSASE' A
#
# COMPACT_ATOMS: atom_id res chain seq x y z
N GLU A 1 16.98 -23.52 19.47
CA GLU A 1 17.11 -24.08 18.11
C GLU A 1 16.01 -23.50 17.24
N GLY A 2 16.29 -23.24 15.96
CA GLY A 2 15.29 -22.77 15.00
C GLY A 2 14.65 -23.94 14.24
N ALA A 3 13.50 -23.70 13.62
CA ALA A 3 12.84 -24.67 12.75
C ALA A 3 13.74 -25.03 11.54
N ALA A 4 13.55 -26.22 10.98
CA ALA A 4 14.26 -26.62 9.77
C ALA A 4 13.79 -25.77 8.56
N ALA A 5 14.68 -25.53 7.60
CA ALA A 5 14.38 -24.64 6.46
C ALA A 5 13.14 -25.09 5.66
N ASN A 6 12.97 -26.40 5.47
CA ASN A 6 11.82 -26.99 4.81
C ASN A 6 10.49 -26.74 5.56
N GLU A 7 10.52 -26.74 6.89
CA GLU A 7 9.34 -26.45 7.70
C GLU A 7 8.94 -24.98 7.57
N LEU A 8 9.92 -24.06 7.52
CA LEU A 8 9.68 -22.63 7.28
C LEU A 8 9.09 -22.37 5.89
N GLU A 9 9.59 -23.06 4.86
CA GLU A 9 9.04 -22.96 3.50
C GLU A 9 7.60 -23.48 3.43
N ALA A 10 7.32 -24.61 4.08
CA ALA A 10 5.98 -25.18 4.14
C ALA A 10 4.96 -24.24 4.81
N LEU A 11 5.39 -23.42 5.78
CA LEU A 11 4.54 -22.42 6.42
C LEU A 11 4.15 -21.27 5.48
N GLY A 12 5.04 -20.86 4.57
CA GLY A 12 4.81 -19.73 3.65
C GLY A 12 4.19 -20.12 2.30
N ALA A 13 4.33 -21.38 1.88
CA ALA A 13 3.86 -21.86 0.59
C ALA A 13 2.35 -21.62 0.42
N GLY A 14 1.97 -20.90 -0.65
CA GLY A 14 0.57 -20.63 -1.00
C GLY A 14 -0.16 -19.62 -0.11
N LYS A 15 0.45 -19.09 0.95
CA LYS A 15 -0.23 -18.23 1.92
C LYS A 15 -0.74 -16.90 1.36
N LEU A 16 -0.03 -16.31 0.39
CA LEU A 16 -0.49 -15.08 -0.27
C LEU A 16 -1.78 -15.31 -1.06
N ALA A 17 -1.87 -16.40 -1.83
CA ALA A 17 -3.07 -16.72 -2.59
C ALA A 17 -4.27 -17.00 -1.67
N LEU A 18 -4.03 -17.73 -0.57
CA LEU A 18 -5.04 -18.01 0.45
C LEU A 18 -5.66 -16.72 1.03
N ALA A 19 -4.85 -15.69 1.31
CA ALA A 19 -5.37 -14.39 1.75
C ALA A 19 -6.00 -13.57 0.61
N ALA A 20 -5.26 -13.37 -0.50
CA ALA A 20 -5.63 -12.41 -1.54
C ALA A 20 -6.75 -12.88 -2.47
N ARG A 21 -6.86 -14.20 -2.69
CA ARG A 21 -7.87 -14.80 -3.58
C ARG A 21 -9.02 -15.41 -2.79
N ASP A 22 -8.69 -16.22 -1.78
CA ASP A 22 -9.69 -17.01 -1.06
C ASP A 22 -10.25 -16.28 0.18
N GLY A 23 -9.63 -15.17 0.58
CA GLY A 23 -10.12 -14.28 1.64
C GLY A 23 -9.82 -14.73 3.07
N ASP A 24 -8.98 -15.76 3.26
CA ASP A 24 -8.61 -16.23 4.60
C ASP A 24 -7.46 -15.37 5.17
N ILE A 25 -7.86 -14.37 5.96
CA ILE A 25 -6.95 -13.40 6.59
C ILE A 25 -6.27 -13.93 7.87
N ASP A 26 -6.81 -15.01 8.46
CA ASP A 26 -6.31 -15.57 9.71
C ASP A 26 -5.14 -16.54 9.45
N ASN A 27 -5.24 -17.33 8.37
CA ASN A 27 -4.25 -18.34 8.02
C ASN A 27 -3.42 -17.99 6.80
N GLY A 28 -3.82 -16.98 6.03
CA GLY A 28 -3.10 -16.48 4.85
C GLY A 28 -2.09 -15.38 5.18
N SER A 29 -1.32 -14.97 4.17
CA SER A 29 -0.37 -13.87 4.27
C SER A 29 -0.98 -12.59 3.69
N VAL A 30 -1.47 -11.71 4.56
CA VAL A 30 -1.98 -10.39 4.20
C VAL A 30 -0.80 -9.43 4.01
N MET A 31 -0.23 -9.42 2.80
CA MET A 31 0.92 -8.56 2.48
C MET A 31 0.48 -7.12 2.27
N ALA A 32 0.94 -6.20 3.14
CA ALA A 32 0.69 -4.77 3.02
C ALA A 32 1.94 -3.97 3.47
N GLY A 33 2.14 -2.80 2.86
CA GLY A 33 3.18 -1.86 3.29
C GLY A 33 2.76 -1.05 4.51
N GLN A 34 3.72 -0.38 5.16
CA GLN A 34 3.46 0.44 6.36
C GLN A 34 2.42 1.55 6.12
N ILE A 35 2.30 2.05 4.88
CA ILE A 35 1.32 3.08 4.48
C ILE A 35 -0.14 2.63 4.60
N ALA A 36 -0.41 1.32 4.74
CA ALA A 36 -1.77 0.77 4.80
C ALA A 36 -2.63 1.41 5.90
N GLY A 37 -2.03 1.85 7.01
CA GLY A 37 -2.77 2.56 8.07
C GLY A 37 -3.35 3.93 7.67
N LEU A 38 -2.90 4.50 6.54
CA LEU A 38 -3.47 5.74 5.97
C LEU A 38 -4.57 5.48 4.94
N VAL A 39 -4.74 4.25 4.46
CA VAL A 39 -5.80 3.88 3.52
C VAL A 39 -7.09 3.68 4.30
N ARG A 40 -8.06 4.57 4.11
CA ARG A 40 -9.30 4.63 4.90
C ARG A 40 -10.58 4.41 4.10
N GLN A 41 -10.45 4.20 2.80
CA GLN A 41 -11.58 4.10 1.89
C GLN A 41 -11.24 3.17 0.72
N GLU A 42 -12.25 2.47 0.24
CA GLU A 42 -12.21 1.72 -1.01
C GLU A 42 -12.49 2.67 -2.17
N GLN A 43 -11.71 2.56 -3.24
CA GLN A 43 -11.77 3.46 -4.39
C GLN A 43 -11.50 2.68 -5.68
N THR A 44 -12.04 3.20 -6.79
CA THR A 44 -11.65 2.74 -8.12
C THR A 44 -10.21 3.14 -8.42
N CYS A 45 -9.55 2.40 -9.32
CA CYS A 45 -8.20 2.73 -9.77
C CYS A 45 -8.12 4.18 -10.33
N LEU A 46 -9.18 4.63 -11.01
CA LEU A 46 -9.24 5.98 -11.57
C LEU A 46 -9.23 7.04 -10.46
N GLU A 47 -10.07 6.87 -9.44
CA GLU A 47 -10.16 7.82 -8.32
C GLU A 47 -8.83 7.91 -7.57
N ILE A 48 -8.16 6.78 -7.30
CA ILE A 48 -6.86 6.75 -6.62
C ILE A 48 -5.83 7.56 -7.40
N ILE A 49 -5.72 7.33 -8.71
CA ILE A 49 -4.74 8.01 -9.55
C ILE A 49 -5.05 9.51 -9.60
N VAL A 50 -6.29 9.89 -9.88
CA VAL A 50 -6.69 11.29 -10.01
C VAL A 50 -6.50 12.05 -8.69
N SER A 51 -6.92 11.47 -7.56
CA SER A 51 -6.76 12.12 -6.25
C SER A 51 -5.29 12.27 -5.87
N MET A 52 -4.47 11.22 -6.08
CA MET A 52 -3.05 11.25 -5.76
C MET A 52 -2.32 12.39 -6.49
N PHE A 53 -2.57 12.58 -7.79
CA PHE A 53 -1.93 13.66 -8.56
C PHE A 53 -2.49 15.05 -8.20
N ALA A 54 -3.80 15.17 -7.97
CA ALA A 54 -4.41 16.42 -7.54
C ALA A 54 -3.88 16.88 -6.17
N GLU A 55 -3.77 15.95 -5.21
CA GLU A 55 -3.18 16.21 -3.89
C GLU A 55 -1.70 16.58 -4.01
N ALA A 56 -0.93 15.88 -4.85
CA ALA A 56 0.46 16.21 -5.11
C ALA A 56 0.62 17.65 -5.64
N GLU A 57 -0.20 18.08 -6.60
CA GLU A 57 -0.18 19.46 -7.11
C GLU A 57 -0.48 20.48 -6.00
N GLN A 58 -1.48 20.20 -5.15
CA GLN A 58 -1.80 21.07 -4.01
C GLN A 58 -0.64 21.17 -3.02
N VAL A 59 0.02 20.04 -2.72
CA VAL A 59 1.21 20.02 -1.85
C VAL A 59 2.32 20.84 -2.47
N LEU A 60 2.63 20.63 -3.76
CA LEU A 60 3.65 21.38 -4.49
C LEU A 60 3.39 22.89 -4.46
N ARG A 61 2.15 23.33 -4.69
CA ARG A 61 1.77 24.75 -4.59
C ARG A 61 1.94 25.32 -3.17
N LYS A 62 1.69 24.51 -2.13
CA LYS A 62 1.85 24.94 -0.73
C LYS A 62 3.32 25.04 -0.30
N VAL A 63 4.17 24.15 -0.82
CA VAL A 63 5.60 24.11 -0.46
C VAL A 63 6.49 24.89 -1.42
N ALA A 64 5.96 25.29 -2.58
CA ALA A 64 6.67 26.17 -3.49
C ALA A 64 7.00 27.48 -2.74
N PRO A 65 8.27 27.92 -2.73
CA PRO A 65 8.60 29.23 -2.21
C PRO A 65 7.77 30.26 -2.98
N ALA A 66 7.36 31.34 -2.32
CA ALA A 66 6.75 32.48 -2.99
C ALA A 66 7.76 33.03 -4.00
N VAL A 67 7.75 32.48 -5.22
CA VAL A 67 8.41 33.11 -6.35
C VAL A 67 7.59 34.36 -6.57
N SER A 68 8.15 35.49 -6.13
CA SER A 68 7.69 36.81 -6.51
C SER A 68 7.42 36.75 -8.01
N ALA A 69 6.16 36.93 -8.39
CA ALA A 69 5.80 37.21 -9.77
C ALA A 69 6.50 38.52 -10.16
N SER A 70 7.73 38.39 -10.62
CA SER A 70 8.45 39.41 -11.36
C SER A 70 8.08 39.17 -12.82
N GLU A 71 6.95 39.74 -13.21
CA GLU A 71 6.58 40.29 -14.54
C GLU A 71 5.06 40.52 -14.60
#